data_AF-A0A9X1WPL6-F1
#
_entry.id   AF-A0A9X1WPL6-F1
#
_cell.length_a   1.000
_cell.length_b   1.000
_cell.length_c   1.000
_cell.angle_alpha   90.00
_cell.angle_beta   90.00
_cell.angle_gamma   90.00
#
_symmetry.space_group_name_H-M   'P 1'
#
loop_
_entity.id
_entity.type
_entity.pdbx_description
1 polymer ?
#
loop_
_entity_poly.entity_id
_entity_poly.type
_entity_poly.pdbx_seq_one_letter_code
_entity_poly.pdbx_strand_id
1 'polypeptide(L)'
;MKKLYVGLTLLLFSAIIYSSSLISAAIYSQVLVKEGVGWDSNYGIFKTALMETGAMPITIAIFSGILGIVLIIKSLKRKPT
;
A
#
# COMPACT_ATOMS: atom_id res chain seq x y z
N MET A 1 4.81 -22.40 12.56
CA MET A 1 5.00 -21.12 13.29
C MET A 1 5.81 -20.10 12.49
N LYS A 2 7.06 -20.36 12.06
CA LYS A 2 7.88 -19.38 11.30
C LYS A 2 7.16 -18.72 10.10
N LYS A 3 6.48 -19.52 9.26
CA LYS A 3 5.72 -19.01 8.09
C LYS A 3 4.54 -18.10 8.46
N LEU A 4 3.90 -18.34 9.61
CA LEU A 4 2.81 -17.53 10.12
C LEU A 4 3.32 -16.15 10.54
N TYR A 5 4.42 -16.09 11.31
CA TYR A 5 5.03 -14.83 11.71
C TYR A 5 5.49 -14.01 10.50
N VAL A 6 6.18 -14.63 9.54
CA VAL A 6 6.59 -13.95 8.30
C VAL A 6 5.37 -13.41 7.55
N GLY A 7 4.30 -14.20 7.43
CA GLY A 7 3.07 -13.77 6.78
C GLY A 7 2.39 -12.57 7.47
N LEU A 8 2.30 -12.60 8.80
CA LEU A 8 1.75 -11.49 9.60
C LEU A 8 2.62 -10.23 9.49
N THR A 9 3.94 -10.37 9.52
CA THR A 9 4.88 -9.26 9.34
C THR A 9 4.71 -8.62 7.96
N LEU A 10 4.63 -9.41 6.89
CA LEU A 10 4.40 -8.89 5.53
C LEU A 10 3.06 -8.17 5.39
N LEU A 11 2.02 -8.66 6.08
CA LEU A 11 0.70 -8.04 6.08
C LEU A 11 0.70 -6.71 6.83
N LEU A 12 1.40 -6.66 7.97
CA LEU A 12 1.62 -5.40 8.71
C LEU A 12 2.41 -4.39 7.87
N PHE A 13 3.51 -4.82 7.23
CA PHE A 13 4.29 -3.96 6.34
C PHE A 13 3.47 -3.44 5.17
N SER A 14 2.65 -4.30 4.55
CA SER A 14 1.72 -3.88 3.50
C SER A 14 0.78 -2.77 3.98
N ALA A 15 0.19 -2.93 5.16
CA ALA A 15 -0.74 -1.94 5.71
C ALA A 15 -0.04 -0.61 6.01
N ILE A 16 1.18 -0.66 6.57
CA ILE A 16 1.99 0.53 6.84
C ILE A 16 2.33 1.25 5.53
N ILE A 17 2.90 0.55 4.54
CA ILE A 17 3.31 1.15 3.27
C ILE A 17 2.11 1.78 2.55
N TYR A 18 0.98 1.07 2.49
CA TYR A 18 -0.24 1.59 1.88
C TYR A 18 -0.73 2.86 2.59
N SER A 19 -0.78 2.85 3.92
CA SER A 19 -1.23 4.01 4.71
C SER A 19 -0.28 5.20 4.55
N SER A 20 1.04 4.97 4.59
CA SER A 20 2.04 6.00 4.34
C SER A 20 1.90 6.62 2.94
N SER A 21 1.55 5.82 1.94
CA SER A 21 1.31 6.31 0.57
C SER A 21 0.09 7.23 0.51
N LEU A 22 -1.00 6.87 1.21
CA LEU A 22 -2.19 7.72 1.30
C LEU A 22 -1.90 9.04 2.04
N ILE A 23 -1.13 8.99 3.13
CA ILE A 23 -0.72 10.19 3.86
C ILE A 23 0.15 11.09 2.96
N SER A 24 1.11 10.51 2.24
CA SER A 24 1.95 11.25 1.28
C SER A 24 1.12 11.91 0.19
N ALA A 25 0.17 11.19 -0.39
CA ALA A 25 -0.74 11.73 -1.40
C ALA A 25 -1.60 12.87 -0.84
N ALA A 26 -2.07 12.76 0.41
CA ALA A 26 -2.85 13.82 1.05
C ALA A 26 -2.04 15.10 1.25
N ILE A 27 -0.76 14.99 1.66
CA ILE A 27 0.13 16.15 1.82
C ILE A 27 0.45 16.74 0.44
N TYR A 28 0.82 15.91 -0.53
CA TYR A 28 1.19 16.36 -1.86
C TYR A 28 0.01 16.99 -2.63
N SER A 29 -1.22 16.54 -2.35
CA SER A 29 -2.44 17.18 -2.85
C SER A 29 -2.53 18.66 -2.45
N GLN A 30 -2.06 19.03 -1.26
CA GLN A 30 -2.07 20.44 -0.82
C GLN A 30 -1.09 21.29 -1.62
N VAL A 31 0.05 20.70 -2.00
CA VAL A 31 1.04 21.35 -2.88
C VAL A 31 0.44 21.60 -4.26
N LEU A 32 -0.19 20.59 -4.86
CA LEU A 32 -0.87 20.70 -6.15
C LEU A 32 -1.99 21.75 -6.15
N VAL A 33 -2.76 21.88 -5.06
CA VAL A 33 -3.77 22.95 -4.93
C VAL A 33 -3.10 24.31 -4.85
N LYS A 34 -2.04 24.44 -4.06
CA LYS A 34 -1.36 25.72 -3.83
C LYS A 34 -0.67 26.25 -5.08
N GLU A 35 -0.05 25.38 -5.86
CA GLU A 35 0.61 25.75 -7.11
C GLU A 35 -0.41 25.97 -8.26
N GLY A 36 -1.63 25.45 -8.13
CA GLY A 36 -2.73 25.70 -9.07
C GLY A 36 -2.53 25.06 -10.45
N VAL A 37 -1.44 24.33 -10.65
CA VAL A 37 -1.07 23.64 -11.90
C VAL A 37 -0.46 22.27 -11.56
N GLY A 38 -0.52 21.32 -12.50
CA GLY A 38 0.14 20.01 -12.37
C GLY A 38 -0.75 18.83 -11.99
N TRP A 39 -2.06 19.03 -11.78
CA TRP A 39 -3.00 17.92 -11.56
C TRP A 39 -3.90 17.68 -12.78
N ASP A 40 -4.23 16.41 -13.05
CA ASP A 40 -5.08 16.01 -14.18
C ASP A 40 -6.56 16.12 -13.79
N SER A 41 -7.35 16.86 -14.59
CA SER A 41 -8.77 17.09 -14.34
C SER A 41 -9.62 15.81 -14.41
N ASN A 42 -9.18 14.80 -15.17
CA ASN A 42 -9.87 13.50 -15.26
C ASN A 42 -9.69 12.65 -14.01
N TYR A 43 -8.58 12.87 -13.29
CA TYR A 43 -8.25 12.11 -12.09
C TYR A 43 -8.56 12.87 -10.81
N GLY A 44 -8.61 14.20 -10.87
CA GLY A 44 -8.73 15.05 -9.69
C GLY A 44 -7.41 15.13 -8.91
N ILE A 45 -7.35 16.08 -7.99
CA ILE A 45 -6.13 16.44 -7.28
C ILE A 45 -5.58 15.24 -6.49
N PHE A 46 -6.42 14.59 -5.68
CA PHE A 46 -5.96 13.51 -4.80
C PHE A 46 -5.46 12.29 -5.57
N LYS A 47 -6.18 11.87 -6.61
CA LYS A 47 -5.76 10.71 -7.41
C LYS A 47 -4.50 11.00 -8.19
N THR A 48 -4.35 12.22 -8.73
CA THR A 48 -3.10 12.64 -9.37
C THR A 48 -1.93 12.58 -8.38
N ALA A 49 -2.13 13.13 -7.17
CA ALA A 49 -1.15 13.05 -6.10
C ALA A 49 -0.79 11.61 -5.71
N LEU A 50 -1.79 10.72 -5.67
CA LEU A 50 -1.61 9.32 -5.34
C LEU A 50 -0.86 8.55 -6.44
N MET A 51 -1.07 8.92 -7.71
CA MET A 51 -0.34 8.32 -8.82
C MET A 51 1.13 8.74 -8.80
N GLU A 52 1.43 10.00 -8.50
CA GLU A 52 2.81 10.50 -8.45
C GLU A 52 3.58 9.99 -7.23
N THR A 53 2.95 9.99 -6.05
CA THR A 53 3.64 9.65 -4.78
C THR A 53 3.47 8.19 -4.39
N GLY A 54 2.38 7.55 -4.83
CA GLY A 54 1.94 6.26 -4.32
C GLY A 54 2.07 5.09 -5.29
N ALA A 55 2.31 5.29 -6.59
CA ALA A 55 2.29 4.18 -7.56
C ALA A 55 3.25 3.03 -7.20
N MET A 56 4.52 3.33 -6.97
CA MET A 56 5.53 2.32 -6.60
C MET A 56 5.29 1.77 -5.18
N PRO A 57 5.12 2.59 -4.12
CA PRO A 57 4.83 2.10 -2.78
C PRO A 57 3.58 1.22 -2.68
N ILE A 58 2.47 1.61 -3.31
CA ILE A 58 1.21 0.84 -3.29
C ILE A 58 1.40 -0.49 -4.02
N THR A 59 2.15 -0.51 -5.12
CA THR A 59 2.48 -1.76 -5.81
C THR A 59 3.22 -2.73 -4.88
N ILE A 60 4.22 -2.25 -4.16
CA ILE A 60 4.97 -3.05 -3.16
C ILE A 60 4.04 -3.52 -2.03
N ALA A 61 3.17 -2.64 -1.54
CA ALA A 61 2.19 -2.98 -0.53
C ALA A 61 1.28 -4.13 -0.99
N ILE A 62 0.70 -4.03 -2.19
CA ILE A 62 -0.17 -5.07 -2.76
C ILE A 62 0.56 -6.42 -2.85
N PHE A 63 1.76 -6.44 -3.41
CA PHE A 63 2.53 -7.69 -3.51
C PHE A 63 2.88 -8.27 -2.13
N SER A 64 3.32 -7.43 -1.18
CA SER A 64 3.60 -7.85 0.19
C SER A 64 2.34 -8.40 0.88
N GLY A 65 1.20 -7.75 0.71
CA GLY A 65 -0.08 -8.17 1.26
C GLY A 65 -0.53 -9.52 0.71
N ILE A 66 -0.47 -9.71 -0.61
CA ILE A 66 -0.81 -10.99 -1.26
C ILE A 66 0.11 -12.09 -0.75
N LEU A 67 1.43 -11.87 -0.73
CA LEU A 67 2.40 -12.85 -0.23
C LEU A 67 2.16 -13.18 1.24
N GLY A 68 1.89 -12.17 2.08
CA GLY A 68 1.56 -12.32 3.49
C GLY A 68 0.33 -13.21 3.70
N ILE A 69 -0.77 -12.92 3.00
CA ILE A 69 -2.01 -13.70 3.04
C ILE A 69 -1.77 -15.14 2.60
N VAL A 70 -1.05 -15.35 1.48
CA VAL A 70 -0.74 -16.69 0.98
C VAL A 70 0.06 -17.50 2.00
N LEU A 71 1.05 -16.90 2.67
CA LEU A 71 1.83 -17.56 3.71
C LEU A 71 1.01 -17.91 4.94
N ILE A 72 0.11 -17.01 5.38
CA ILE A 72 -0.82 -17.26 6.49
C ILE A 72 -1.72 -18.45 6.15
N ILE A 73 -2.40 -18.42 5.00
CA ILE A 73 -3.31 -19.50 4.56
C ILE A 73 -2.55 -20.81 4.46
N LYS A 74 -1.37 -20.83 3.82
CA LYS A 74 -0.54 -22.05 3.73
C LYS A 74 -0.10 -22.55 5.09
N SER A 75 0.23 -21.66 6.04
CA SER A 75 0.62 -22.06 7.40
C SER A 75 -0.54 -22.63 8.21
N LEU A 76 -1.77 -22.16 8.00
CA LEU A 76 -2.97 -22.65 8.67
C LEU A 76 -3.44 -23.99 8.07
N LYS A 77 -3.44 -24.13 6.73
CA LYS A 77 -3.81 -25.37 6.04
C LYS A 77 -2.83 -26.53 6.31
N ARG A 78 -1.56 -26.23 6.60
CA ARG A 78 -0.55 -27.25 6.92
C ARG A 78 -0.62 -27.80 8.35
N LYS A 79 -1.66 -27.46 9.12
CA LYS A 79 -1.88 -27.99 10.47
C LYS A 79 -2.97 -29.08 10.47
N PRO A 80 -2.76 -30.27 9.87
CA PRO A 80 -3.28 -31.50 10.44
C PRO A 80 -2.22 -32.09 11.38
N THR A 81 -2.68 -32.47 12.58
CA THR A 81 -1.92 -33.02 13.74
C THR A 81 -1.14 -32.02 14.59
#